data_AF-A0A2W4KZN8-F1
#
_entry.id   AF-A0A2W4KZN8-F1
#
_cell.length_a   1.000
_cell.length_b   1.000
_cell.length_c   1.000
_cell.angle_alpha   90.00
_cell.angle_beta   90.00
_cell.angle_gamma   90.00
#
_symmetry.space_group_name_H-M   'P 1'
#
loop_
_entity.id
_entity.type
_entity.pdbx_description
1 polymer ?
#
loop_
_entity_poly.entity_id
_entity_poly.type
_entity_poly.pdbx_seq_one_letter_code
_entity_poly.pdbx_strand_id
1 'polypeptide(L)' 'ISMVNAPGTIDADYRGEIGVLLVNLGQEPFRIEPRARIAQLVIAPVARARLVETSEVSATERGPGGYGSTGT' A
#
# COMPACT_ATOMS: atom_id res chain seq x y z
N ILE A 1 7.82 0.26 -15.16
CA ILE A 1 7.09 -0.80 -14.42
C ILE A 1 6.77 -0.31 -13.02
N SER A 2 5.56 -0.56 -12.54
CA SER A 2 5.09 -0.29 -11.18
C SER A 2 4.26 -1.48 -10.67
N MET A 3 3.79 -1.42 -9.42
CA MET A 3 2.81 -2.36 -8.87
C MET A 3 1.42 -1.72 -8.87
N VAL A 4 0.43 -2.38 -9.47
CA VAL A 4 -0.93 -1.84 -9.58
C VAL A 4 -1.65 -1.76 -8.23
N ASN A 5 -1.28 -2.65 -7.31
CA ASN A 5 -1.85 -2.75 -5.98
C ASN A 5 -0.88 -2.22 -4.91
N ALA A 6 0.00 -1.28 -5.24
CA ALA A 6 0.97 -0.78 -4.26
C ALA A 6 0.29 -0.01 -3.10
N PRO A 7 0.64 -0.31 -1.82
CA PRO A 7 1.45 -1.43 -1.36
C PRO A 7 0.68 -2.77 -1.43
N GLY A 8 1.34 -3.82 -1.93
CA GLY A 8 0.72 -5.16 -2.04
C GLY A 8 0.65 -5.84 -0.67
N THR A 9 -0.48 -5.67 0.03
CA THR A 9 -0.71 -6.28 1.35
C THR A 9 -0.80 -7.80 1.26
N ILE A 10 -0.06 -8.50 2.13
CA ILE A 10 -0.10 -9.96 2.28
C ILE A 10 -0.50 -10.27 3.73
N ASP A 11 -1.57 -11.04 3.90
CA ASP A 11 -2.06 -11.43 5.22
C ASP A 11 -1.16 -12.47 5.90
N ALA A 12 -1.11 -12.43 7.24
CA ALA A 12 -0.22 -13.28 8.05
C ALA A 12 -0.53 -14.79 7.95
N ASP A 13 -1.75 -15.14 7.55
CA ASP A 13 -2.21 -16.52 7.34
C ASP A 13 -2.18 -16.95 5.86
N TYR A 14 -1.75 -16.08 4.94
CA TYR A 14 -1.54 -16.46 3.55
C TYR A 14 -0.41 -17.51 3.43
N ARG A 15 -0.67 -18.58 2.67
CA ARG A 15 0.28 -19.69 2.44
C ARG A 15 0.50 -20.03 0.98
N GLY A 16 -0.12 -19.28 0.07
CA GLY A 16 0.07 -19.45 -1.37
C GLY A 16 1.40 -18.89 -1.86
N GLU A 17 1.66 -19.09 -3.15
CA GLU A 17 2.78 -18.45 -3.84
C GLU A 17 2.56 -16.92 -3.92
N ILE A 18 3.57 -16.14 -3.52
CA ILE A 18 3.50 -14.69 -3.60
C ILE A 18 3.79 -14.24 -5.03
N GLY A 19 2.75 -13.78 -5.73
CA GLY A 19 2.85 -13.11 -7.02
C GLY A 19 3.00 -11.59 -6.89
N VAL A 20 3.71 -10.97 -7.83
CA VAL A 20 3.82 -9.50 -7.93
C VAL A 20 2.98 -9.00 -9.11
N LEU A 21 1.94 -8.21 -8.82
CA LEU A 21 1.06 -7.64 -9.84
C LEU A 21 1.69 -6.40 -10.47
N LEU A 22 2.48 -6.63 -11.51
CA LEU A 22 3.17 -5.58 -12.24
C LEU A 22 2.29 -4.92 -13.29
N VAL A 23 2.42 -3.60 -13.43
CA VAL A 23 1.86 -2.82 -14.53
C VAL A 23 2.97 -2.06 -15.24
N ASN A 24 2.95 -2.10 -16.57
CA ASN A 24 3.78 -1.24 -17.39
C ASN A 24 3.05 0.07 -17.69
N LEU A 25 3.41 1.16 -17.01
CA LEU A 25 2.90 2.50 -17.27
C LEU A 25 3.73 3.27 -18.32
N GLY A 26 4.80 2.64 -18.85
CA GLY A 26 5.59 3.19 -19.94
C GLY A 26 4.93 2.95 -21.30
N GLN A 27 5.44 3.64 -22.32
CA GLN A 27 4.97 3.47 -23.70
C GLN A 27 5.66 2.30 -24.43
N GLU A 28 6.84 1.90 -23.95
CA GLU A 28 7.62 0.82 -24.55
C GLU A 28 7.43 -0.51 -23.81
N PRO A 29 7.49 -1.66 -24.52
CA PRO A 29 7.51 -2.97 -23.88
C PRO A 29 8.66 -3.10 -22.88
N PHE A 30 8.38 -3.71 -21.73
CA PHE A 30 9.39 -4.00 -20.72
C PHE A 30 9.53 -5.51 -20.54
N ARG A 31 10.72 -6.04 -20.85
CA ARG A 31 11.02 -7.46 -20.74
C ARG A 31 11.53 -7.80 -19.35
N ILE A 32 10.93 -8.79 -18.71
CA ILE A 32 11.35 -9.33 -17.41
C ILE A 32 12.06 -10.65 -17.67
N GLU A 33 13.34 -10.72 -17.30
CA GLU A 33 14.10 -11.95 -17.37
C GLU A 33 13.93 -12.77 -16.08
N PRO A 34 14.08 -14.11 -16.14
CA PRO A 34 14.17 -14.93 -14.94
C PRO A 34 15.20 -14.36 -13.95
N ARG A 35 14.83 -14.35 -12.66
CA ARG A 35 15.65 -13.82 -11.54
C ARG A 35 15.83 -12.30 -11.52
N ALA A 36 15.15 -11.55 -12.40
CA ALA A 36 15.09 -10.10 -12.28
C ALA A 36 14.43 -9.69 -10.96
N ARG A 37 14.98 -8.66 -10.30
CA ARG A 37 14.38 -8.07 -9.10
C ARG A 37 13.24 -7.14 -9.53
N ILE A 38 12.01 -7.47 -9.14
CA ILE A 38 10.79 -6.75 -9.59
C ILE A 38 9.97 -6.12 -8.45
N ALA A 39 10.29 -6.44 -7.20
CA ALA A 39 9.65 -5.87 -6.01
C ALA A 39 10.58 -6.02 -4.80
N GLN A 40 10.16 -5.42 -3.67
CA GLN A 40 10.77 -5.61 -2.36
C GLN A 40 9.67 -5.96 -1.35
N LEU A 41 9.96 -6.90 -0.44
CA LEU A 41 9.07 -7.26 0.65
C LEU A 41 9.49 -6.47 1.90
N VAL A 42 8.53 -5.86 2.58
CA VAL A 42 8.73 -5.19 3.87
C VAL A 42 7.85 -5.86 4.91
N ILE A 43 8.46 -6.35 6.00
CA ILE A 43 7.74 -6.89 7.14
C ILE A 43 7.55 -5.75 8.14
N ALA A 44 6.29 -5.37 8.39
CA ALA A 44 5.94 -4.28 9.30
C ALA A 44 4.98 -4.77 10.40
N PRO A 45 5.08 -4.25 11.64
CA PRO A 45 4.09 -4.54 12.68
C PRO A 45 2.73 -3.95 12.30
N VAL A 46 1.65 -4.69 12.59
CA VAL A 46 0.27 -4.25 12.37
C VAL A 46 -0.50 -4.25 13.68
N ALA A 47 -1.21 -3.16 13.97
CA ALA A 47 -2.09 -3.06 15.14
C ALA A 47 -3.46 -3.67 14.84
N ARG A 48 -4.02 -4.44 15.78
CA ARG A 48 -5.41 -4.92 15.71
C ARG A 48 -6.32 -3.92 16.41
N ALA A 49 -7.04 -3.12 15.64
CA ALA A 49 -7.99 -2.16 16.18
C ALA A 49 -9.33 -2.83 16.53
N ARG A 50 -9.92 -2.42 17.66
CA ARG A 50 -11.34 -2.65 17.96
C ARG A 50 -12.10 -1.37 17.62
N LEU A 51 -13.01 -1.44 16.65
CA LEU A 51 -13.86 -0.31 16.30
C LEU A 51 -14.88 -0.04 17.41
N VAL A 52 -15.06 1.24 17.77
CA VAL A 52 -16.04 1.71 18.76
C VAL A 52 -16.82 2.84 18.11
N GLU A 53 -18.13 2.66 17.99
CA GLU A 53 -19.03 3.67 17.43
C GLU A 53 -19.23 4.83 18.43
N THR A 54 -19.25 6.06 17.92
CA THR A 54 -19.41 7.29 18.72
C THR A 54 -20.12 8.36 17.88
N SER A 55 -20.83 9.28 18.54
CA SER A 55 -21.46 10.44 17.89
C SER A 55 -20.45 11.54 17.54
N GLU A 56 -19.29 11.57 18.19
CA GLU A 56 -18.27 12.60 17.98
C GLU A 56 -16.85 12.08 18.19
N VAL A 57 -15.87 12.77 17.57
CA VAL A 57 -14.43 12.52 17.70
C VAL A 57 -13.78 13.82 18.18
N SER A 58 -12.79 13.72 19.07
CA SER A 58 -12.09 14.90 19.63
C SER A 58 -11.43 15.77 18.55
N ALA A 59 -11.50 17.08 18.70
CA ALA A 59 -10.85 18.03 17.80
C ALA A 59 -9.32 17.91 17.84
N THR A 60 -8.68 18.20 16.70
CA THR A 60 -7.23 18.31 16.56
C THR A 60 -6.90 19.53 15.70
N GLU A 61 -5.67 20.06 15.78
CA GLU A 61 -5.22 21.18 14.93
C GLU A 61 -5.38 20.89 13.43
N ARG A 62 -5.20 19.62 13.01
CA ARG A 62 -5.37 19.19 11.62
C ARG A 62 -6.84 19.12 11.19
N GLY A 63 -7.74 18.74 12.11
CA GLY A 63 -9.18 18.59 11.83
C GLY A 63 -9.48 17.76 10.58
N PRO A 64 -10.44 18.18 9.72
CA PRO A 64 -10.80 17.48 8.48
C PRO A 64 -9.81 17.70 7.33
N GLY A 65 -8.69 18.41 7.54
CA GLY A 65 -7.71 18.68 6.50
C GLY A 65 -7.10 17.41 5.91
N GLY A 66 -6.89 17.39 4.59
CA GLY A 66 -6.22 16.32 3.84
C GLY A 66 -5.72 16.85 2.49
N TYR A 67 -5.12 15.99 1.67
CA TYR A 67 -4.78 16.31 0.28
C TYR A 67 -3.95 17.61 0.08
N GLY A 68 -2.90 17.78 0.88
CA GLY A 68 -2.06 19.00 0.82
C GLY A 68 -2.61 20.17 1.62
N SER A 69 -3.36 19.90 2.69
CA SER A 69 -3.97 20.92 3.57
C SER A 69 -2.96 21.88 4.24
N THR A 70 -1.67 21.59 4.20
CA THR A 70 -0.60 22.47 4.70
C THR A 70 -0.11 23.49 3.66
N GLY A 71 -0.62 23.45 2.43
CA GLY A 71 -0.09 24.23 1.32
C GLY A 71 1.18 23.61 0.69
N THR A 72 1.68 24.27 -0.36
CA THR A 72 2.97 24.02 -1.03
C THR A 72 4.09 24.84 -0.43
#